data_AF-A0A183AEZ8-F1
#
_entry.id   AF-A0A183AEZ8-F1
#
_cell.length_a   1.000
_cell.length_b   1.000
_cell.length_c   1.000
_cell.angle_alpha   90.00
_cell.angle_beta   90.00
_cell.angle_gamma   90.00
#
_symmetry.space_group_name_H-M   'P 1'
#
loop_
_entity.id
_entity.type
_entity.pdbx_description
1 polymer ?
#
loop_
_entity_poly.entity_id
_entity_poly.type
_entity_poly.pdbx_seq_one_letter_code
_entity_poly.pdbx_strand_id
1 'polypeptide(L)'
;MQLFISFLAICLYTTTTAAISAEHKTLLLLLHNTFREKILNCTVPGQPPAAQMPKMTWNDQLAEKAQTWSDKCKVGHDRNQDSGFYAWFDEHKNYDYANNNCTKVCGHYTQVSYECMWIK
;
A
#
# COMPACT_ATOMS: atom_id res chain seq x y z
N MET A 1 37.66 43.24 17.97
CA MET A 1 37.94 41.93 18.58
C MET A 1 36.62 41.17 18.65
N GLN A 2 36.41 40.30 17.66
CA GLN A 2 35.55 39.11 17.68
C GLN A 2 34.03 39.28 17.91
N LEU A 3 33.37 39.63 16.81
CA LEU A 3 32.09 39.05 16.39
C LEU A 3 32.18 37.51 16.44
N PHE A 4 31.60 36.84 17.45
CA PHE A 4 31.39 35.39 17.44
C PHE A 4 30.11 35.00 18.19
N ILE A 5 29.19 34.38 17.42
CA ILE A 5 28.35 33.24 17.80
C ILE A 5 27.30 33.45 18.89
N SER A 6 26.06 33.73 18.45
CA SER A 6 24.94 32.87 18.84
C SER A 6 23.85 32.89 17.77
N PHE A 7 24.21 32.33 16.61
CA PHE A 7 23.27 31.67 15.70
C PHE A 7 22.63 30.42 16.35
N LEU A 8 22.24 30.50 17.62
CA LEU A 8 21.66 29.40 18.39
C LEU A 8 20.12 29.49 18.42
N ALA A 9 19.52 29.88 17.29
CA ALA A 9 18.08 29.83 17.09
C ALA A 9 17.68 29.44 15.65
N ILE A 10 18.59 28.86 14.85
CA ILE A 10 18.28 28.42 13.47
C ILE A 10 18.04 26.91 13.35
N CYS A 11 18.15 26.13 14.42
CA CYS A 11 17.75 24.71 14.38
C CYS A 11 17.18 24.23 15.72
N LEU A 12 16.06 24.83 16.14
CA LEU A 12 15.02 23.97 16.72
C LEU A 12 14.53 23.15 15.53
N TYR A 13 15.06 21.93 15.42
CA TYR A 13 14.74 20.90 14.46
C TYR A 13 13.21 20.76 14.31
N THR A 14 12.59 21.58 13.47
CA THR A 14 11.33 21.18 12.86
C THR A 14 11.75 20.16 11.81
N THR A 15 11.77 18.89 12.19
CA THR A 15 11.60 17.83 11.18
C THR A 15 10.26 18.13 10.53
N THR A 16 10.27 18.85 9.41
CA THR A 16 9.09 19.01 8.57
C THR A 16 8.84 17.65 7.96
N THR A 17 8.13 16.79 8.70
CA THR A 17 7.52 15.60 8.11
C THR A 17 6.59 16.13 7.03
N ALA A 18 6.91 15.85 5.77
CA ALA A 18 6.05 16.21 4.65
C ALA A 18 4.80 15.34 4.72
N ALA A 19 3.86 15.71 5.60
CA ALA A 19 2.60 15.00 5.75
C ALA A 19 1.78 15.19 4.47
N ILE A 20 1.16 14.12 4.00
CA ILE A 20 0.25 14.17 2.87
C ILE A 20 -0.91 15.16 3.14
N SER A 21 -1.14 16.08 2.20
CA SER A 21 -2.23 17.05 2.30
C SER A 21 -3.60 16.37 2.23
N ALA A 22 -4.63 16.97 2.83
CA ALA A 22 -6.00 16.44 2.78
C ALA A 22 -6.53 16.33 1.33
N GLU A 23 -6.12 17.25 0.45
CA GLU A 23 -6.43 17.20 -0.97
C GLU A 23 -5.80 15.97 -1.63
N HIS A 24 -4.51 15.71 -1.40
CA HIS A 24 -3.84 14.54 -1.96
C HIS A 24 -4.39 13.23 -1.39
N LYS A 25 -4.78 13.18 -0.11
CA LYS A 25 -5.48 12.01 0.46
C LYS A 25 -6.77 11.70 -0.31
N THR A 26 -7.56 12.75 -0.57
CA THR A 26 -8.83 12.65 -1.29
C THR A 26 -8.59 12.22 -2.73
N LEU A 27 -7.63 12.84 -3.41
CA LEU A 27 -7.28 12.52 -4.80
C LEU A 27 -6.78 11.08 -4.94
N LEU A 28 -5.90 10.62 -4.04
CA LEU A 28 -5.42 9.24 -4.05
C LEU A 28 -6.58 8.27 -3.88
N LEU A 29 -7.44 8.45 -2.87
CA LEU A 29 -8.57 7.56 -2.64
C LEU A 29 -9.55 7.55 -3.82
N LEU A 30 -9.84 8.72 -4.39
CA LEU A 30 -10.69 8.86 -5.57
C LEU A 30 -10.10 8.11 -6.77
N LEU A 31 -8.81 8.29 -7.03
CA LEU A 31 -8.14 7.67 -8.16
C LEU A 31 -8.13 6.14 -8.03
N HIS A 32 -7.81 5.63 -6.83
CA HIS A 32 -7.84 4.20 -6.56
C HIS A 32 -9.25 3.63 -6.80
N ASN A 33 -10.28 4.23 -6.21
CA ASN A 33 -11.66 3.76 -6.38
C ASN A 33 -12.15 3.87 -7.83
N THR A 34 -11.75 4.91 -8.56
CA THR A 34 -12.07 5.08 -9.99
C THR A 34 -11.51 3.94 -10.82
N PHE A 35 -10.23 3.59 -10.62
CA PHE A 35 -9.64 2.47 -11.36
C PHE A 35 -10.21 1.12 -10.93
N ARG A 36 -10.51 0.94 -9.64
CA ARG A 36 -11.17 -0.27 -9.15
C ARG A 36 -12.52 -0.51 -9.84
N GLU A 37 -13.32 0.55 -9.98
CA GLU A 37 -14.59 0.51 -10.72
C GLU A 37 -14.39 0.22 -12.22
N LYS A 38 -13.35 0.79 -12.83
CA LYS A 38 -13.04 0.53 -14.24
C LYS A 38 -12.69 -0.93 -14.51
N ILE A 39 -11.93 -1.56 -13.60
CA ILE A 39 -11.57 -2.98 -13.66
C ILE A 39 -12.83 -3.83 -13.50
N LEU A 40 -13.65 -3.54 -12.49
CA LEU A 40 -14.93 -4.24 -12.26
C LEU A 40 -15.83 -4.22 -13.50
N ASN A 41 -15.91 -3.08 -14.19
CA ASN A 41 -16.80 -2.87 -15.33
C ASN A 41 -16.20 -3.22 -16.71
N CYS A 42 -15.06 -3.92 -16.77
CA CYS A 42 -14.41 -4.31 -18.04
C CYS A 42 -14.07 -3.13 -18.97
N THR A 43 -13.78 -1.96 -18.40
CA THR A 43 -13.48 -0.73 -19.18
C THR A 43 -11.98 -0.50 -19.38
N VAL A 44 -11.14 -1.36 -18.82
CA VAL A 44 -9.68 -1.33 -18.99
C VAL A 44 -9.28 -2.30 -20.11
N PRO A 45 -8.75 -1.82 -21.25
CA PRO A 45 -8.38 -2.69 -22.36
C PRO A 45 -7.37 -3.77 -21.95
N GLY A 46 -7.64 -5.02 -22.33
CA GLY A 46 -6.76 -6.14 -22.06
C GLY A 46 -6.76 -6.63 -20.60
N GLN A 47 -7.72 -6.19 -19.77
CA GLN A 47 -7.92 -6.69 -18.41
C GLN A 47 -9.34 -7.29 -18.28
N PRO A 48 -9.50 -8.51 -17.71
CA PRO A 48 -10.80 -9.10 -17.49
C PRO A 48 -11.51 -8.38 -16.34
N PRO A 49 -12.86 -8.42 -16.29
CA PRO A 49 -13.59 -7.92 -15.15
C PRO A 49 -13.26 -8.75 -13.91
N ALA A 50 -13.00 -8.08 -12.80
CA ALA A 50 -12.93 -8.75 -11.51
C ALA A 50 -14.32 -9.15 -11.03
N ALA A 51 -14.44 -10.28 -10.33
CA ALA A 51 -15.73 -10.78 -9.83
C ALA A 51 -16.39 -9.85 -8.80
N GLN A 52 -15.58 -9.17 -7.98
CA GLN A 52 -16.05 -8.23 -6.97
C GLN A 52 -14.92 -7.24 -6.70
N MET A 53 -15.21 -5.92 -6.74
CA MET A 53 -14.27 -4.90 -6.28
C MET A 53 -14.85 -3.88 -5.31
N PRO A 54 -14.75 -4.09 -3.97
CA PRO A 54 -15.28 -3.15 -2.99
C PRO A 54 -14.56 -1.79 -3.06
N LYS A 55 -15.29 -0.71 -2.77
CA LYS A 55 -14.69 0.62 -2.62
C LYS A 55 -13.80 0.65 -1.38
N MET A 56 -12.60 1.16 -1.55
CA MET A 56 -11.68 1.43 -0.45
C MET A 56 -12.13 2.67 0.33
N THR A 57 -11.83 2.66 1.62
CA THR A 57 -11.93 3.82 2.51
C THR A 57 -10.54 4.17 3.01
N TRP A 58 -10.32 5.45 3.33
CA TRP A 58 -9.07 5.88 3.93
C TRP A 58 -8.89 5.27 5.34
N ASN A 59 -7.66 4.94 5.71
CA ASN A 59 -7.30 4.49 7.06
C ASN A 59 -6.05 5.26 7.52
N ASP A 60 -6.20 6.10 8.55
CA ASP A 60 -5.11 6.97 9.00
C ASP A 60 -3.94 6.20 9.63
N GLN A 61 -4.18 5.04 10.26
CA GLN A 61 -3.10 4.21 10.81
C GLN A 61 -2.24 3.61 9.69
N LEU A 62 -2.85 3.19 8.58
CA LEU A 62 -2.10 2.71 7.41
C LEU A 62 -1.32 3.86 6.75
N ALA A 63 -1.92 5.05 6.68
CA ALA A 63 -1.24 6.24 6.16
C ALA A 63 -0.03 6.65 7.02
N GLU A 64 -0.15 6.59 8.35
CA GLU A 64 0.95 6.87 9.27
C GLU A 64 2.11 5.88 9.10
N LYS A 65 1.80 4.58 8.97
CA LYS A 65 2.82 3.56 8.67
C LYS A 65 3.50 3.80 7.33
N ALA A 66 2.73 4.16 6.30
CA ALA A 66 3.27 4.49 4.98
C ALA A 66 4.17 5.73 5.03
N GLN A 67 3.77 6.77 5.77
CA GLN A 67 4.59 7.97 6.00
C GLN A 67 5.88 7.62 6.74
N THR A 68 5.79 6.84 7.82
CA THR A 68 6.95 6.37 8.60
C THR A 68 7.94 5.61 7.73
N TRP A 69 7.47 4.81 6.78
CA TRP A 69 8.34 4.15 5.79
C TRP A 69 8.96 5.14 4.81
N SER A 70 8.14 6.05 4.26
CA SER A 70 8.58 7.09 3.32
C SER A 70 9.66 8.01 3.91
N ASP A 71 9.52 8.37 5.18
CA ASP A 71 10.44 9.25 5.90
C ASP A 71 11.84 8.63 6.08
N LYS A 72 11.97 7.31 5.93
CA LYS A 72 13.28 6.63 5.90
C LYS A 72 14.06 6.95 4.62
N CYS A 73 13.42 7.48 3.59
CA CYS A 73 14.00 7.78 2.28
C CYS A 73 14.78 6.60 1.67
N LYS A 74 14.31 5.37 1.94
CA LYS A 74 14.90 4.13 1.41
C LYS A 74 13.97 3.56 0.35
N VAL A 75 14.47 3.44 -0.88
CA VAL A 75 13.74 2.77 -1.95
C VAL A 75 13.64 1.27 -1.61
N GLY A 76 12.42 0.76 -1.52
CA GLY A 76 12.14 -0.64 -1.23
C GLY A 76 10.81 -0.83 -0.50
N HIS A 77 10.51 -2.09 -0.19
CA HIS A 77 9.38 -2.45 0.67
C HIS A 77 9.86 -2.62 2.12
N ASP A 78 9.04 -2.18 3.07
CA ASP A 78 9.22 -2.55 4.46
C ASP A 78 8.99 -4.06 4.59
N ARG A 79 10.04 -4.82 4.90
CA ARG A 79 9.93 -6.28 5.10
C ARG A 79 9.64 -6.64 6.55
N ASN A 80 9.34 -5.68 7.42
CA ASN A 80 8.99 -5.95 8.81
C ASN A 80 7.76 -6.88 8.86
N GLN A 81 8.01 -8.09 9.36
CA GLN A 81 7.09 -9.23 9.41
C GLN A 81 5.93 -9.05 10.40
N ASP A 82 5.86 -7.92 11.10
CA ASP A 82 4.86 -7.68 12.14
C ASP A 82 3.44 -7.42 11.59
N SER A 83 3.29 -7.27 10.28
CA SER A 83 1.97 -7.38 9.66
C SER A 83 1.72 -8.83 9.29
N GLY A 84 0.78 -9.49 9.97
CA GLY A 84 0.30 -10.83 9.60
C GLY A 84 -0.12 -10.94 8.12
N PHE A 85 -0.34 -9.79 7.46
CA PHE A 85 -0.46 -9.67 6.00
C PHE A 85 0.69 -10.32 5.22
N TYR A 86 1.96 -10.17 5.62
CA TYR A 86 3.06 -10.81 4.89
C TYR A 86 3.06 -12.32 5.08
N ALA A 87 2.69 -12.82 6.26
CA ALA A 87 2.51 -14.24 6.50
C ALA A 87 1.36 -14.80 5.64
N TRP A 88 0.24 -14.07 5.57
CA TRP A 88 -0.89 -14.41 4.70
C TRP A 88 -0.54 -14.33 3.21
N PHE A 89 0.27 -13.35 2.80
CA PHE A 89 0.74 -13.24 1.43
C PHE A 89 1.67 -14.39 1.08
N ASP A 90 2.64 -14.73 1.94
CA ASP A 90 3.67 -15.75 1.71
C ASP A 90 3.12 -17.17 1.51
N GLU A 91 1.87 -17.42 1.92
CA GLU A 91 1.13 -18.62 1.57
C GLU A 91 1.02 -18.84 0.04
N HIS A 92 1.20 -17.79 -0.78
CA HIS A 92 1.30 -17.87 -2.24
C HIS A 92 2.36 -18.86 -2.71
N LYS A 93 3.44 -19.05 -1.95
CA LYS A 93 4.54 -19.96 -2.29
C LYS A 93 4.09 -21.42 -2.29
N ASN A 94 2.99 -21.71 -1.60
CA ASN A 94 2.41 -23.04 -1.48
C ASN A 94 1.18 -23.23 -2.36
N TYR A 95 0.72 -22.17 -3.07
CA TYR A 95 -0.49 -22.18 -3.89
C TYR A 95 -0.16 -22.13 -5.38
N ASP A 96 -0.65 -23.12 -6.13
CA ASP A 96 -0.57 -23.20 -7.58
C ASP A 96 -1.93 -22.83 -8.19
N TYR A 97 -2.01 -21.65 -8.80
CA TYR A 97 -3.22 -21.17 -9.48
C TYR A 97 -3.59 -21.97 -10.72
N ALA A 98 -2.60 -22.46 -11.48
CA ALA A 98 -2.87 -23.13 -12.76
C ALA A 98 -3.57 -24.48 -12.54
N ASN A 99 -3.22 -25.14 -11.44
CA ASN A 99 -3.77 -26.45 -11.06
C ASN A 99 -4.78 -26.37 -9.90
N ASN A 100 -5.08 -25.16 -9.41
CA ASN A 100 -5.94 -24.91 -8.25
C ASN A 100 -5.56 -25.79 -7.03
N ASN A 101 -4.25 -25.87 -6.74
CA ASN A 101 -3.70 -26.80 -5.78
C ASN A 101 -2.93 -26.08 -4.67
N CYS A 102 -3.10 -26.52 -3.42
CA CYS A 102 -2.38 -25.99 -2.27
C CYS A 102 -1.60 -27.11 -1.59
N THR A 103 -0.30 -26.89 -1.38
CA THR A 103 0.60 -27.88 -0.75
C THR A 103 0.66 -27.76 0.77
N LYS A 104 0.16 -26.65 1.35
CA LYS A 104 0.14 -26.37 2.81
C LYS A 104 -1.13 -25.61 3.23
N VAL A 105 -0.97 -24.47 3.92
CA VAL A 105 -2.05 -23.51 4.23
C VAL A 105 -2.00 -22.43 3.16
N CYS A 106 -3.15 -22.17 2.51
CA CYS A 106 -3.26 -21.15 1.46
C CYS A 106 -4.52 -20.27 1.56
N GLY A 107 -5.35 -20.50 2.59
CA GLY A 107 -6.66 -19.84 2.70
C GLY A 107 -6.54 -18.32 2.87
N HIS A 108 -5.55 -17.86 3.64
CA HIS A 108 -5.36 -16.43 3.83
C HIS A 108 -4.81 -15.79 2.57
N TYR A 109 -3.93 -16.48 1.82
CA TYR A 109 -3.46 -15.97 0.55
C TYR A 109 -4.60 -15.76 -0.45
N THR A 110 -5.53 -16.71 -0.58
CA THR A 110 -6.69 -16.55 -1.48
C THR A 110 -7.59 -15.36 -1.09
N GLN A 111 -7.53 -14.94 0.18
CA GLN A 111 -8.21 -13.75 0.70
C GLN A 111 -7.38 -12.46 0.54
N VAL A 112 -6.05 -12.54 0.55
CA VAL A 112 -5.15 -11.41 0.25
C VAL A 112 -5.13 -11.11 -1.25
N SER A 113 -5.26 -12.14 -2.08
CA SER A 113 -5.30 -12.07 -3.54
C SER A 113 -6.71 -11.88 -4.10
N TYR A 114 -7.62 -11.22 -3.38
CA TYR A 114 -8.86 -10.80 -4.00
C TYR A 114 -8.54 -9.80 -5.14
N GLU A 115 -8.94 -10.17 -6.36
CA GLU A 115 -8.95 -9.40 -7.62
C GLU A 115 -7.80 -9.55 -8.63
N CYS A 116 -7.25 -10.76 -8.77
CA CYS A 116 -6.57 -11.12 -10.02
C CYS A 116 -6.93 -12.54 -10.48
N MET A 117 -8.14 -13.02 -10.18
CA MET A 117 -8.61 -14.28 -10.77
C MET A 117 -9.04 -14.01 -12.22
N TRP A 118 -8.03 -13.93 -13.08
CA TRP A 118 -8.10 -14.22 -14.49
C TRP A 118 -8.68 -15.63 -14.64
N ILE A 119 -10.00 -15.72 -14.80
CA ILE A 119 -10.60 -16.88 -15.44
C ILE A 119 -10.26 -16.74 -16.92
N LYS A 120 -9.43 -17.67 -17.42
CA LYS A 120 -9.49 -18.04 -18.84
C LYS A 120 -10.88 -18.57 -19.16
#